data_AF-A0A2N5U791-F1
#
_entry.id   AF-A0A2N5U791-F1
#
_cell.length_a   1.000
_cell.length_b   1.000
_cell.length_c   1.000
_cell.angle_alpha   90.00
_cell.angle_beta   90.00
_cell.angle_gamma   90.00
#
_symmetry.space_group_name_H-M   'P 1'
#
loop_
_entity.id
_entity.type
_entity.pdbx_description
1 polymer ?
#
loop_
_entity_poly.entity_id
_entity_poly.type
_entity_poly.pdbx_seq_one_letter_code
_entity_poly.pdbx_strand_id
1 'polypeptide(L)'
;MYDIGCSLEKFIQLRKMFPKHIDRMKFATSIFHSYVHEWECQLKYNPRYNDGWGLSDGEGLERLWSYLSALGLKSCRKFVLAFSNQKHNQDLLTKLSAEPNKYAQTASNFNINFFKEQWKMQLEFQNQKRTDNEVKEKLAHFFERQELLKSATEIFVATVTTTQTESSQLYAMELLEEIGNLQIAQDAEVAAIGGDFNDLDPANKKQQRLKILLWSAKSALFKAAVELQAETQPLRASKERAERIRTRLKEKIYAAIKQRKNGVVKAIKTFCKRHTEYLTAYAPDELLLAENQPFEYGDFMKMGLDHPFWNNGYICLSRDPWAVDPVVRTGIHAMLGLERSVEELQQLRFEVRRSLSWGISHLKQLEDCINKTTERDGSLNQKLDSLYGDCDIPGVQTTPGGRHLLLAGDLIMHQVEHKDLIQSWDATIQKMLEKKLISCELIPTEWFTLLEKMRRQKEAVRDTQISASLDDGLEEVVLDDQESDGENNDGPMEEDVVTEDEGDDE
;
A
#
# COMPACT_ATOMS: atom_id res chain seq x y z
N MET A 1 -4.94 -7.96 5.05
CA MET A 1 -4.35 -7.59 3.75
C MET A 1 -3.33 -8.64 3.38
N TYR A 2 -3.22 -8.94 2.10
CA TYR A 2 -2.23 -9.85 1.54
C TYR A 2 -1.82 -9.34 0.17
N ASP A 3 -0.61 -9.60 -0.27
CA ASP A 3 -0.10 -9.18 -1.58
C ASP A 3 -0.96 -9.69 -2.75
N ILE A 4 -1.70 -10.77 -2.52
CA ILE A 4 -2.65 -11.37 -3.46
C ILE A 4 -4.08 -11.37 -2.90
N GLY A 5 -4.48 -10.32 -2.18
CA GLY A 5 -5.78 -10.19 -1.54
C GLY A 5 -6.96 -10.49 -2.48
N CYS A 6 -6.85 -10.05 -3.74
CA CYS A 6 -7.84 -10.32 -4.78
C CYS A 6 -8.01 -11.81 -5.13
N SER A 7 -6.90 -12.54 -5.24
CA SER A 7 -6.89 -13.97 -5.53
C SER A 7 -7.34 -14.78 -4.34
N LEU A 8 -6.99 -14.34 -3.12
CA LEU A 8 -7.40 -14.97 -1.88
C LEU A 8 -8.91 -14.91 -1.69
N GLU A 9 -9.54 -13.75 -1.91
CA GLU A 9 -11.01 -13.63 -1.83
C GLU A 9 -11.68 -14.61 -2.80
N LYS A 10 -11.24 -14.61 -4.07
CA LYS A 10 -11.76 -15.50 -5.11
C LYS A 10 -11.62 -16.97 -4.70
N PHE A 11 -10.46 -17.36 -4.17
CA PHE A 11 -10.21 -18.73 -3.72
C PHE A 11 -11.13 -19.14 -2.56
N ILE A 12 -11.27 -18.29 -1.53
CA ILE A 12 -12.12 -18.54 -0.38
C ILE A 12 -13.58 -18.71 -0.79
N GLN A 13 -14.07 -17.84 -1.69
CA GLN A 13 -15.44 -17.90 -2.21
C GLN A 13 -15.68 -19.17 -3.03
N LEU A 14 -14.78 -19.49 -3.98
CA LEU A 14 -14.91 -20.68 -4.83
C LEU A 14 -14.90 -21.97 -4.01
N ARG A 15 -14.09 -22.03 -2.95
CA ARG A 15 -13.97 -23.20 -2.08
C ARG A 15 -14.98 -23.21 -0.92
N LYS A 16 -15.84 -22.18 -0.81
CA LYS A 16 -16.82 -22.00 0.27
C LYS A 16 -16.18 -22.12 1.67
N MET A 17 -14.98 -21.55 1.82
CA MET A 17 -14.27 -21.56 3.10
C MET A 17 -14.88 -20.53 4.05
N PHE A 18 -14.90 -20.85 5.35
CA PHE A 18 -15.41 -19.98 6.42
C PHE A 18 -16.83 -19.42 6.20
N PRO A 19 -17.84 -20.26 5.88
CA PRO A 19 -19.18 -19.79 5.51
C PRO A 19 -19.90 -18.99 6.61
N LYS A 20 -19.52 -19.16 7.89
CA LYS A 20 -20.09 -18.40 9.02
C LYS A 20 -19.43 -17.04 9.24
N HIS A 21 -18.28 -16.80 8.63
CA HIS A 21 -17.44 -15.63 8.90
C HIS A 21 -17.18 -14.78 7.67
N ILE A 22 -17.41 -15.31 6.46
CA ILE A 22 -17.11 -14.62 5.19
C ILE A 22 -17.75 -13.24 5.10
N ASP A 23 -18.99 -13.09 5.58
CA ASP A 23 -19.73 -11.81 5.58
C ASP A 23 -19.10 -10.75 6.49
N ARG A 24 -18.21 -11.17 7.40
CA ARG A 24 -17.46 -10.30 8.32
C ARG A 24 -16.02 -10.07 7.85
N MET A 25 -15.61 -10.66 6.73
CA MET A 25 -14.26 -10.53 6.19
C MET A 25 -14.24 -9.49 5.07
N LYS A 26 -13.25 -8.60 5.12
CA LYS A 26 -12.90 -7.71 4.01
C LYS A 26 -11.51 -8.09 3.51
N PHE A 27 -11.31 -8.00 2.20
CA PHE A 27 -10.04 -8.29 1.55
C PHE A 27 -9.51 -7.03 0.88
N ALA A 28 -8.21 -6.81 1.02
CA ALA A 28 -7.48 -5.77 0.33
C ALA A 28 -6.06 -6.26 0.07
N THR A 29 -5.46 -5.70 -0.97
CA THR A 29 -4.07 -5.90 -1.34
C THR A 29 -3.21 -4.84 -0.64
N SER A 30 -2.01 -5.20 -0.18
CA SER A 30 -1.06 -4.21 0.35
C SER A 30 -0.83 -3.10 -0.69
N ILE A 31 -0.62 -1.85 -0.25
CA ILE A 31 -0.65 -0.68 -1.14
C ILE A 31 0.32 -0.82 -2.31
N PHE A 32 1.57 -1.22 -2.05
CA PHE A 32 2.56 -1.40 -3.10
C PHE A 32 2.14 -2.47 -4.11
N HIS A 33 1.67 -3.62 -3.63
CA HIS A 33 1.23 -4.70 -4.49
C HIS A 33 -0.03 -4.34 -5.26
N SER A 34 -0.90 -3.49 -4.68
CA SER A 34 -2.14 -3.07 -5.31
C SER A 34 -1.88 -2.44 -6.68
N TYR A 35 -0.81 -1.64 -6.82
CA TYR A 35 -0.44 -1.01 -8.08
C TYR A 35 0.04 -2.00 -9.15
N VAL A 36 0.51 -3.20 -8.79
CA VAL A 36 0.87 -4.27 -9.75
C VAL A 36 -0.37 -4.79 -10.47
N HIS A 37 -1.53 -4.67 -9.84
CA HIS A 37 -2.76 -5.16 -10.42
C HIS A 37 -3.33 -4.18 -11.45
N GLU A 38 -4.16 -4.73 -12.32
CA GLU A 38 -4.99 -3.94 -13.23
C GLU A 38 -5.85 -2.93 -12.47
N TRP A 39 -6.16 -1.82 -13.14
CA TRP A 39 -6.90 -0.72 -12.54
C TRP A 39 -8.21 -1.15 -11.88
N GLU A 40 -8.96 -2.08 -12.46
CA GLU A 40 -10.19 -2.61 -11.86
C GLU A 40 -9.94 -3.31 -10.52
N CYS A 41 -8.85 -4.07 -10.44
CA CYS A 41 -8.45 -4.73 -9.21
C CYS A 41 -7.93 -3.71 -8.19
N GLN A 42 -7.24 -2.66 -8.62
CA GLN A 42 -6.89 -1.54 -7.74
C GLN A 42 -8.14 -0.89 -7.15
N LEU A 43 -9.14 -0.57 -7.98
CA LEU A 43 -10.39 0.01 -7.50
C LEU A 43 -11.06 -0.84 -6.40
N LYS A 44 -11.02 -2.17 -6.51
CA LYS A 44 -11.66 -3.07 -5.54
C LYS A 44 -10.81 -3.43 -4.32
N TYR A 45 -9.48 -3.49 -4.45
CA TYR A 45 -8.61 -4.03 -3.42
C TYR A 45 -7.52 -3.07 -2.93
N ASN A 46 -7.33 -1.89 -3.53
CA ASN A 46 -6.40 -0.89 -3.01
C ASN A 46 -7.00 -0.19 -1.78
N PRO A 47 -6.33 -0.23 -0.60
CA PRO A 47 -6.76 0.45 0.62
C PRO A 47 -6.99 1.95 0.45
N ARG A 48 -6.28 2.61 -0.48
CA ARG A 48 -6.43 4.04 -0.76
C ARG A 48 -7.73 4.39 -1.49
N TYR A 49 -8.35 3.42 -2.17
CA TYR A 49 -9.58 3.62 -2.93
C TYR A 49 -10.82 3.02 -2.25
N ASN A 50 -10.63 2.19 -1.21
CA ASN A 50 -11.70 1.42 -0.57
C ASN A 50 -11.89 1.76 0.91
N ASP A 51 -13.13 1.74 1.37
CA ASP A 51 -13.49 2.13 2.73
C ASP A 51 -13.20 1.03 3.76
N GLY A 52 -12.70 1.43 4.93
CA GLY A 52 -12.47 0.54 6.07
C GLY A 52 -11.00 0.22 6.35
N TRP A 53 -10.07 0.81 5.61
CA TRP A 53 -8.63 0.60 5.76
C TRP A 53 -7.85 1.81 6.30
N GLY A 54 -8.48 2.97 6.44
CA GLY A 54 -7.80 4.20 6.86
C GLY A 54 -6.57 4.49 5.99
N LEU A 55 -5.42 4.71 6.64
CA LEU A 55 -4.15 4.95 5.96
C LEU A 55 -3.23 3.72 5.95
N SER A 56 -3.74 2.52 6.30
CA SER A 56 -2.93 1.31 6.37
C SER A 56 -2.29 0.94 5.04
N ASP A 57 -1.00 0.58 5.09
CA ASP A 57 -0.21 0.18 3.93
C ASP A 57 -0.28 -1.33 3.64
N GLY A 58 -0.74 -2.11 4.61
CA GLY A 58 -0.83 -3.56 4.51
C GLY A 58 0.50 -4.26 4.68
N GLU A 59 1.55 -3.56 5.11
CA GLU A 59 2.87 -4.11 5.37
C GLU A 59 3.03 -4.50 6.84
N GLY A 60 3.16 -5.80 7.08
CA GLY A 60 3.32 -6.33 8.44
C GLY A 60 2.06 -6.26 9.28
N LEU A 61 2.24 -6.29 10.60
CA LEU A 61 1.15 -6.39 11.57
C LEU A 61 0.88 -5.01 12.18
N GLU A 62 0.20 -4.15 11.44
CA GLU A 62 -0.01 -2.76 11.84
C GLU A 62 -0.93 -2.59 13.06
N ARG A 63 -1.81 -3.56 13.36
CA ARG A 63 -2.99 -3.36 14.23
C ARG A 63 -3.22 -4.46 15.28
N LEU A 64 -2.16 -5.04 15.84
CA LEU A 64 -2.25 -5.98 16.97
C LEU A 64 -1.78 -5.32 18.28
N TRP A 65 -2.62 -4.42 18.79
CA TRP A 65 -2.29 -3.53 19.90
C TRP A 65 -2.12 -4.23 21.26
N SER A 66 -2.82 -5.35 21.50
CA SER A 66 -2.77 -6.05 22.79
C SER A 66 -1.51 -6.88 23.01
N TYR A 67 -0.69 -7.12 21.98
CA TYR A 67 0.47 -8.01 22.05
C TYR A 67 1.82 -7.27 22.03
N LEU A 68 1.84 -5.97 21.75
CA LEU A 68 3.06 -5.19 21.55
C LEU A 68 3.25 -4.17 22.67
N SER A 69 4.16 -4.45 23.60
CA SER A 69 4.50 -3.59 24.76
C SER A 69 4.90 -2.16 24.38
N ALA A 70 5.41 -1.93 23.17
CA ALA A 70 5.84 -0.62 22.65
C ALA A 70 4.70 0.29 22.11
N LEU A 71 3.48 0.11 22.63
CA LEU A 71 2.23 0.72 22.16
C LEU A 71 2.31 2.25 21.99
N GLY A 72 2.90 2.94 22.96
CA GLY A 72 2.80 4.39 23.05
C GLY A 72 3.46 5.15 21.88
N LEU A 73 4.71 4.80 21.58
CA LEU A 73 5.48 5.47 20.53
C LEU A 73 4.87 5.23 19.14
N LYS A 74 4.35 4.02 18.88
CA LYS A 74 3.73 3.67 17.59
C LYS A 74 2.41 4.39 17.36
N SER A 75 1.54 4.48 18.38
CA SER A 75 0.28 5.23 18.26
C SER A 75 0.52 6.72 18.02
N CYS A 76 1.42 7.36 18.76
CA CYS A 76 1.77 8.77 18.55
C CYS A 76 2.13 9.07 17.10
N ARG A 77 3.04 8.27 16.54
CA ARG A 77 3.53 8.46 15.16
C ARG A 77 2.39 8.32 14.15
N LYS A 78 1.50 7.35 14.32
CA LYS A 78 0.34 7.17 13.43
C LYS A 78 -0.63 8.35 13.46
N PHE A 79 -0.89 8.92 14.65
CA PHE A 79 -1.72 10.14 14.75
C PHE A 79 -1.07 11.31 14.03
N VAL A 80 0.23 11.55 14.24
CA VAL A 80 0.96 12.63 13.58
C VAL A 80 0.90 12.46 12.06
N LEU A 81 1.16 11.26 11.55
CA LEU A 81 1.09 10.98 10.12
C LEU A 81 -0.31 11.19 9.55
N ALA A 82 -1.34 10.71 10.25
CA ALA A 82 -2.73 10.87 9.81
C ALA A 82 -3.17 12.35 9.80
N PHE A 83 -2.75 13.15 10.77
CA PHE A 83 -2.98 14.60 10.75
C PHE A 83 -2.20 15.32 9.65
N SER A 84 -0.95 14.92 9.39
CA SER A 84 -0.16 15.50 8.28
C SER A 84 -0.83 15.25 6.95
N ASN A 85 -1.20 13.98 6.68
CA ASN A 85 -1.90 13.60 5.46
C ASN A 85 -3.26 14.30 5.33
N GLN A 86 -4.02 14.40 6.43
CA GLN A 86 -5.27 15.16 6.46
C GLN A 86 -5.04 16.62 6.05
N LYS A 87 -4.02 17.26 6.63
CA LYS A 87 -3.71 18.66 6.37
C LYS A 87 -3.23 18.89 4.94
N HIS A 88 -2.30 18.06 4.46
CA HIS A 88 -1.79 18.12 3.09
C HIS A 88 -2.93 18.08 2.07
N ASN A 89 -3.80 17.09 2.18
CA ASN A 89 -4.92 16.91 1.27
C ASN A 89 -5.98 18.02 1.41
N GLN A 90 -6.21 18.52 2.63
CA GLN A 90 -7.09 19.67 2.86
C GLN A 90 -6.54 20.95 2.23
N ASP A 91 -5.23 21.19 2.33
CA ASP A 91 -4.55 22.35 1.73
C ASP A 91 -4.60 22.28 0.20
N LEU A 92 -4.39 21.09 -0.38
CA LEU A 92 -4.57 20.85 -1.82
C LEU A 92 -5.99 21.14 -2.28
N LEU A 93 -7.00 20.60 -1.61
CA LEU A 93 -8.41 20.86 -1.96
C LEU A 93 -8.78 22.33 -1.81
N THR A 94 -8.21 23.03 -0.81
CA THR A 94 -8.42 24.46 -0.61
C THR A 94 -7.83 25.26 -1.77
N LYS A 95 -6.61 24.93 -2.24
CA LYS A 95 -6.01 25.54 -3.43
C LYS A 95 -6.88 25.31 -4.66
N LEU A 96 -7.30 24.07 -4.89
CA LEU A 96 -8.16 23.73 -6.03
C LEU A 96 -9.50 24.45 -5.99
N SER A 97 -10.08 24.67 -4.80
CA SER A 97 -11.33 25.41 -4.65
C SER A 97 -11.25 26.90 -5.00
N ALA A 98 -10.04 27.44 -5.13
CA ALA A 98 -9.82 28.81 -5.62
C ALA A 98 -9.80 28.87 -7.16
N GLU A 99 -9.63 27.74 -7.84
CA GLU A 99 -9.54 27.68 -9.30
C GLU A 99 -10.93 27.58 -9.97
N PRO A 100 -11.14 28.26 -11.11
CA PRO A 100 -12.41 28.21 -11.84
C PRO A 100 -12.64 26.82 -12.44
N ASN A 101 -13.83 26.27 -12.21
CA ASN A 101 -14.23 24.99 -12.79
C ASN A 101 -14.69 25.20 -14.23
N LYS A 102 -13.82 24.86 -15.19
CA LYS A 102 -14.11 24.92 -16.63
C LYS A 102 -15.20 23.95 -17.12
N TYR A 103 -15.65 23.02 -16.28
CA TYR A 103 -16.71 22.06 -16.60
C TYR A 103 -18.07 22.42 -15.99
N ALA A 104 -18.14 23.47 -15.17
CA ALA A 104 -19.39 23.90 -14.58
C ALA A 104 -20.25 24.68 -15.59
N GLN A 105 -21.55 24.41 -15.61
CA GLN A 105 -22.51 25.15 -16.46
C GLN A 105 -22.65 26.61 -16.06
N THR A 106 -22.37 26.94 -14.80
CA THR A 106 -22.33 28.30 -14.27
C THR A 106 -20.92 28.59 -13.77
N ALA A 107 -20.48 29.85 -13.92
CA ALA A 107 -19.18 30.30 -13.45
C ALA A 107 -19.06 30.02 -11.94
N SER A 108 -18.33 28.96 -11.62
CA SER A 108 -18.11 28.48 -10.27
C SER A 108 -16.74 27.84 -10.19
N ASN A 109 -16.18 27.79 -9.00
CA ASN A 109 -14.89 27.16 -8.77
C ASN A 109 -15.05 25.66 -8.55
N PHE A 110 -13.92 24.93 -8.57
CA PHE A 110 -13.94 23.53 -8.16
C PHE A 110 -14.43 23.39 -6.72
N ASN A 111 -15.11 22.29 -6.45
CA ASN A 111 -15.58 21.97 -5.12
C ASN A 111 -15.52 20.45 -4.90
N ILE A 112 -15.57 20.05 -3.64
CA ILE A 112 -15.44 18.63 -3.28
C ILE A 112 -16.56 17.76 -3.89
N ASN A 113 -17.77 18.29 -4.06
CA ASN A 113 -18.89 17.54 -4.64
C ASN A 113 -18.64 17.22 -6.11
N PHE A 114 -18.02 18.14 -6.86
CA PHE A 114 -17.62 17.88 -8.23
C PHE A 114 -16.61 16.72 -8.30
N PHE A 115 -15.58 16.70 -7.44
CA PHE A 115 -14.63 15.57 -7.41
C PHE A 115 -15.30 14.25 -7.01
N LYS A 116 -16.28 14.27 -6.09
CA LYS A 116 -17.08 13.08 -5.74
C LYS A 116 -17.87 12.54 -6.93
N GLU A 117 -18.50 13.42 -7.68
CA GLU A 117 -19.26 13.05 -8.88
C GLU A 117 -18.34 12.46 -9.95
N GLN A 118 -17.20 13.12 -10.20
CA GLN A 118 -16.18 12.65 -11.14
C GLN A 118 -15.60 11.28 -10.73
N TRP A 119 -15.33 11.06 -9.45
CA TRP A 119 -14.91 9.75 -8.94
C TRP A 119 -15.98 8.68 -9.14
N LYS A 120 -17.24 9.00 -8.88
CA LYS A 120 -18.37 8.08 -9.10
C LYS A 120 -18.50 7.70 -10.57
N MET A 121 -18.38 8.66 -11.48
CA MET A 121 -18.38 8.39 -12.93
C MET A 121 -17.24 7.45 -13.33
N GLN A 122 -16.04 7.64 -12.78
CA GLN A 122 -14.91 6.75 -13.01
C GLN A 122 -15.20 5.31 -12.55
N LEU A 123 -15.81 5.13 -11.36
CA LEU A 123 -16.19 3.82 -10.85
C LEU A 123 -17.26 3.14 -11.73
N GLU A 124 -18.29 3.88 -12.14
CA GLU A 124 -19.36 3.36 -13.00
C GLU A 124 -18.84 2.95 -14.38
N PHE A 125 -17.94 3.76 -14.95
CA PHE A 125 -17.31 3.47 -16.23
C PHE A 125 -16.52 2.17 -16.23
N GLN A 126 -15.79 1.89 -15.16
CA GLN A 126 -14.98 0.67 -15.05
C GLN A 126 -15.83 -0.58 -14.80
N ASN A 127 -16.90 -0.46 -14.02
CA ASN A 127 -17.84 -1.57 -13.77
C ASN A 127 -18.54 -2.07 -15.05
N GLN A 128 -18.69 -1.22 -16.07
CA GLN A 128 -19.32 -1.57 -17.35
C GLN A 128 -18.38 -2.33 -18.32
N LYS A 129 -17.06 -2.30 -18.12
CA LYS A 129 -16.05 -2.76 -19.10
C LYS A 129 -15.39 -4.12 -18.81
N ARG A 130 -15.80 -4.82 -17.76
CA ARG A 130 -15.16 -6.07 -17.29
C ARG A 130 -15.00 -7.16 -18.37
N THR A 131 -15.88 -7.19 -19.38
CA THR A 131 -15.80 -8.14 -20.51
C THR A 131 -14.91 -7.66 -21.66
N ASP A 132 -14.63 -6.36 -21.76
CA ASP A 132 -13.91 -5.76 -22.89
C ASP A 132 -12.38 -5.82 -22.73
N ASN A 133 -11.86 -5.86 -21.51
CA ASN A 133 -10.41 -5.81 -21.27
C ASN A 133 -9.69 -7.13 -21.62
N GLU A 134 -10.28 -8.29 -21.31
CA GLU A 134 -9.75 -9.59 -21.75
C GLU A 134 -9.72 -9.69 -23.29
N VAL A 135 -10.74 -9.15 -23.96
CA VAL A 135 -10.80 -9.08 -25.43
C VAL A 135 -9.75 -8.11 -25.97
N LYS A 136 -9.54 -6.95 -25.32
CA LYS A 136 -8.49 -5.99 -25.71
C LYS A 136 -7.09 -6.54 -25.54
N GLU A 137 -6.81 -7.32 -24.50
CA GLU A 137 -5.51 -7.95 -24.31
C GLU A 137 -5.21 -8.97 -25.42
N LYS A 138 -6.19 -9.81 -25.76
CA LYS A 138 -6.09 -10.72 -26.92
C LYS A 138 -5.89 -9.96 -28.23
N LEU A 139 -6.64 -8.88 -28.45
CA LEU A 139 -6.49 -8.03 -29.64
C LEU A 139 -5.13 -7.33 -29.68
N ALA A 140 -4.60 -6.89 -28.54
CA ALA A 140 -3.27 -6.31 -28.44
C ALA A 140 -2.20 -7.33 -28.86
N HIS A 141 -2.24 -8.54 -28.30
CA HIS A 141 -1.34 -9.63 -28.71
C HIS A 141 -1.45 -9.94 -30.20
N PHE A 142 -2.67 -9.97 -30.74
CA PHE A 142 -2.91 -10.17 -32.17
C PHE A 142 -2.25 -9.08 -33.03
N PHE A 143 -2.41 -7.80 -32.68
CA PHE A 143 -1.81 -6.70 -33.46
C PHE A 143 -0.30 -6.60 -33.32
N GLU A 144 0.24 -6.84 -32.12
CA GLU A 144 1.69 -6.86 -31.89
C GLU A 144 2.35 -8.00 -32.66
N ARG A 145 1.73 -9.18 -32.67
CA ARG A 145 2.19 -10.32 -33.46
C ARG A 145 2.14 -10.03 -34.96
N GLN A 146 1.13 -9.29 -35.43
CA GLN A 146 1.06 -8.85 -36.82
C GLN A 146 2.22 -7.91 -37.20
N GLU A 147 2.67 -7.04 -36.29
CA GLU A 147 3.84 -6.18 -36.51
C GLU A 147 5.15 -6.98 -36.52
N LEU A 148 5.27 -7.98 -35.65
CA LEU A 148 6.40 -8.91 -35.64
C LEU A 148 6.45 -9.72 -36.94
N LEU A 149 5.32 -10.28 -37.39
CA LEU A 149 5.21 -10.99 -38.68
C LEU A 149 5.66 -10.10 -39.84
N LYS A 150 5.18 -8.85 -39.87
CA LYS A 150 5.58 -7.89 -40.91
C LYS A 150 7.08 -7.63 -40.88
N SER A 151 7.64 -7.37 -39.70
CA SER A 151 9.08 -7.10 -39.53
C SER A 151 9.93 -8.32 -39.89
N ALA A 152 9.56 -9.52 -39.45
CA ALA A 152 10.25 -10.76 -39.76
C ALA A 152 10.19 -11.08 -41.26
N THR A 153 9.05 -10.82 -41.92
CA THR A 153 8.91 -10.99 -43.37
C THR A 153 9.79 -9.98 -44.12
N GLU A 154 9.85 -8.72 -43.68
CA GLU A 154 10.73 -7.70 -44.27
C GLU A 154 12.21 -8.07 -44.12
N ILE A 155 12.63 -8.56 -42.94
CA ILE A 155 14.00 -9.04 -42.70
C ILE A 155 14.30 -10.28 -43.53
N PHE A 156 13.37 -11.22 -43.64
CA PHE A 156 13.52 -12.40 -44.49
C PHE A 156 13.71 -12.01 -45.96
N VAL A 157 12.85 -11.14 -46.48
CA VAL A 157 12.96 -10.63 -47.86
C VAL A 157 14.30 -9.92 -48.08
N ALA A 158 14.73 -9.06 -47.15
CA ALA A 158 16.03 -8.41 -47.22
C ALA A 158 17.17 -9.43 -47.23
N THR A 159 17.17 -10.38 -46.29
CA THR A 159 18.22 -11.42 -46.15
C THR A 159 18.37 -12.27 -47.41
N VAL A 160 17.24 -12.70 -47.99
CA VAL A 160 17.21 -13.52 -49.21
C VAL A 160 17.61 -12.72 -50.46
N THR A 161 17.40 -11.40 -50.47
CA THR A 161 17.73 -10.53 -51.61
C THR A 161 19.16 -9.99 -51.59
N THR A 162 19.78 -9.80 -50.42
CA THR A 162 21.12 -9.18 -50.32
C THR A 162 22.30 -10.15 -50.19
N THR A 163 22.10 -11.40 -49.75
CA THR A 163 23.23 -12.30 -49.40
C THR A 163 22.95 -13.77 -49.71
N GLN A 164 23.80 -14.41 -50.54
CA GLN A 164 23.72 -15.84 -50.92
C GLN A 164 24.84 -16.68 -50.29
N THR A 165 25.12 -16.47 -48.99
CA THR A 165 26.07 -17.32 -48.24
C THR A 165 25.33 -18.47 -47.56
N GLU A 166 25.99 -19.60 -47.28
CA GLU A 166 25.39 -20.71 -46.51
C GLU A 166 24.89 -20.24 -45.13
N SER A 167 25.62 -19.33 -44.48
CA SER A 167 25.21 -18.74 -43.20
C SER A 167 23.95 -17.87 -43.30
N SER A 168 23.78 -17.12 -44.38
CA SER A 168 22.57 -16.32 -44.61
C SER A 168 21.37 -17.18 -45.02
N GLN A 169 21.59 -18.34 -45.64
CA GLN A 169 20.54 -19.34 -45.92
C GLN A 169 20.05 -20.01 -44.64
N LEU A 170 20.95 -20.39 -43.72
CA LEU A 170 20.57 -20.93 -42.40
C LEU A 170 19.75 -19.91 -41.60
N TYR A 171 20.19 -18.66 -41.54
CA TYR A 171 19.43 -17.59 -40.88
C TYR A 171 18.07 -17.32 -41.53
N ALA A 172 17.97 -17.40 -42.87
CA ALA A 172 16.69 -17.30 -43.57
C ALA A 172 15.74 -18.47 -43.28
N MET A 173 16.27 -19.68 -43.06
CA MET A 173 15.48 -20.83 -42.62
C MET A 173 14.95 -20.67 -41.19
N GLU A 174 15.78 -20.18 -40.27
CA GLU A 174 15.36 -19.84 -38.89
C GLU A 174 14.24 -18.78 -38.89
N LEU A 175 14.37 -17.74 -39.73
CA LEU A 175 13.32 -16.72 -39.90
C LEU A 175 12.01 -17.30 -40.46
N LEU A 176 12.07 -18.26 -41.40
CA LEU A 176 10.88 -18.93 -41.92
C LEU A 176 10.17 -19.76 -40.86
N GLU A 177 10.93 -20.45 -40.01
CA GLU A 177 10.39 -21.20 -38.87
C GLU A 177 9.72 -20.25 -37.87
N GLU A 178 10.36 -19.11 -37.56
CA GLU A 178 9.79 -18.08 -36.71
C GLU A 178 8.48 -17.52 -37.30
N ILE A 179 8.45 -17.18 -38.60
CA ILE A 179 7.24 -16.73 -39.29
C ILE A 179 6.13 -17.80 -39.20
N GLY A 180 6.46 -19.08 -39.43
CA GLY A 180 5.51 -20.18 -39.31
C GLY A 180 4.91 -20.32 -37.91
N ASN A 181 5.74 -20.24 -36.88
CA ASN A 181 5.31 -20.28 -35.48
C ASN A 181 4.43 -19.09 -35.10
N LEU A 182 4.81 -17.88 -35.54
CA LEU A 182 4.01 -16.67 -35.35
C LEU A 182 2.65 -16.77 -36.07
N GLN A 183 2.60 -17.36 -37.27
CA GLN A 183 1.38 -17.56 -38.04
C GLN A 183 0.41 -18.53 -37.34
N ILE A 184 0.91 -19.67 -36.84
CA ILE A 184 0.12 -20.64 -36.09
C ILE A 184 -0.48 -19.98 -34.84
N ALA A 185 0.32 -19.21 -34.11
CA ALA A 185 -0.14 -18.48 -32.94
C ALA A 185 -1.14 -17.37 -33.30
N GLN A 186 -1.03 -16.75 -34.48
CA GLN A 186 -1.99 -15.79 -35.00
C GLN A 186 -3.36 -16.44 -35.25
N ASP A 187 -3.38 -17.59 -35.93
CA ASP A 187 -4.61 -18.31 -36.29
C ASP A 187 -5.36 -18.85 -35.05
N ALA A 188 -4.63 -19.32 -34.05
CA ALA A 188 -5.19 -19.74 -32.76
C ALA A 188 -5.89 -18.59 -32.02
N GLU A 189 -5.30 -17.38 -32.04
CA GLU A 189 -5.87 -16.19 -31.40
C GLU A 189 -7.13 -15.70 -32.14
N VAL A 190 -7.14 -15.74 -33.48
CA VAL A 190 -8.31 -15.40 -34.31
C VAL A 190 -9.49 -16.32 -33.99
N ALA A 191 -9.24 -17.63 -33.85
CA ALA A 191 -10.26 -18.59 -33.46
C ALA A 191 -10.82 -18.33 -32.04
N ALA A 192 -10.01 -17.73 -31.15
CA ALA A 192 -10.38 -17.44 -29.77
C ALA A 192 -11.07 -16.07 -29.55
N ILE A 193 -10.86 -15.10 -30.44
CA ILE A 193 -11.41 -13.73 -30.35
C ILE A 193 -12.86 -13.65 -30.89
N GLY A 194 -13.24 -14.50 -31.85
CA GLY A 194 -14.56 -14.44 -32.49
C GLY A 194 -14.71 -13.29 -33.51
N GLY A 195 -15.93 -13.10 -34.05
CA GLY A 195 -16.21 -12.19 -35.18
C GLY A 195 -16.28 -10.69 -34.86
N ASP A 196 -16.25 -10.29 -33.59
CA ASP A 196 -16.63 -8.94 -33.13
C ASP A 196 -15.77 -7.78 -33.71
N PHE A 197 -14.54 -8.04 -34.18
CA PHE A 197 -13.70 -7.01 -34.81
C PHE A 197 -13.92 -6.90 -36.34
N ASN A 198 -14.48 -7.93 -36.97
CA ASN A 198 -14.68 -7.95 -38.42
C ASN A 198 -15.87 -7.09 -38.88
N ASP A 199 -16.79 -6.74 -37.99
CA ASP A 199 -18.02 -6.00 -38.31
C ASP A 199 -17.86 -4.47 -38.32
N LEU A 200 -16.66 -3.96 -38.04
CA LEU A 200 -16.37 -2.52 -38.01
C LEU A 200 -15.89 -1.98 -39.37
N ASP A 201 -16.26 -0.73 -39.67
CA ASP A 201 -15.79 0.02 -40.86
C ASP A 201 -14.24 0.05 -40.89
N PRO A 202 -13.57 -0.18 -42.04
CA PRO A 202 -12.12 -0.05 -42.21
C PRO A 202 -11.49 1.19 -41.55
N ALA A 203 -12.16 2.35 -41.58
CA ALA A 203 -11.65 3.57 -40.94
C ALA A 203 -11.63 3.46 -39.40
N ASN A 204 -12.68 2.87 -38.83
CA ASN A 204 -12.79 2.59 -37.40
C ASN A 204 -11.83 1.48 -36.96
N LYS A 205 -11.57 0.47 -37.82
CA LYS A 205 -10.61 -0.61 -37.57
C LYS A 205 -9.19 -0.08 -37.38
N LYS A 206 -8.72 0.86 -38.22
CA LYS A 206 -7.37 1.44 -38.09
C LYS A 206 -7.24 2.26 -36.81
N GLN A 207 -8.25 3.07 -36.48
CA GLN A 207 -8.24 3.86 -35.26
C GLN A 207 -8.25 2.98 -34.01
N GLN A 208 -9.09 1.94 -34.00
CA GLN A 208 -9.21 1.04 -32.88
C GLN A 208 -7.97 0.17 -32.69
N ARG A 209 -7.34 -0.29 -33.78
CA ARG A 209 -6.02 -0.95 -33.73
C ARG A 209 -4.98 -0.07 -33.04
N LEU A 210 -4.85 1.20 -33.45
CA LEU A 210 -3.87 2.10 -32.86
C LEU A 210 -4.16 2.39 -31.38
N LYS A 211 -5.43 2.53 -30.99
CA LYS A 211 -5.84 2.66 -29.58
C LYS A 211 -5.45 1.43 -28.75
N ILE A 212 -5.66 0.22 -29.27
CA ILE A 212 -5.35 -1.04 -28.58
C ILE A 212 -3.83 -1.21 -28.42
N LEU A 213 -3.05 -0.93 -29.47
CA LEU A 213 -1.58 -0.97 -29.40
C LEU A 213 -1.02 0.06 -28.42
N LEU A 214 -1.57 1.28 -28.44
CA LEU A 214 -1.20 2.34 -27.51
C LEU A 214 -1.53 1.95 -26.06
N TRP A 215 -2.70 1.35 -25.83
CA TRP A 215 -3.08 0.79 -24.54
C TRP A 215 -2.12 -0.29 -24.06
N SER A 216 -1.78 -1.25 -24.92
CA SER A 216 -0.81 -2.31 -24.60
C SER A 216 0.53 -1.75 -24.18
N ALA A 217 1.05 -0.77 -24.93
CA ALA A 217 2.34 -0.14 -24.63
C ALA A 217 2.32 0.62 -23.30
N LYS A 218 1.24 1.34 -22.99
CA LYS A 218 1.10 2.01 -21.68
C LYS A 218 0.98 1.01 -20.54
N SER A 219 0.21 -0.07 -20.72
CA SER A 219 0.09 -1.13 -19.73
C SER A 219 1.44 -1.81 -19.44
N ALA A 220 2.26 -2.06 -20.47
CA ALA A 220 3.61 -2.58 -20.31
C ALA A 220 4.53 -1.59 -19.57
N LEU A 221 4.42 -0.30 -19.88
CA LEU A 221 5.17 0.75 -19.22
C LEU A 221 4.79 0.90 -17.74
N PHE A 222 3.50 0.77 -17.40
CA PHE A 222 3.02 0.78 -16.02
C PHE A 222 3.52 -0.43 -15.24
N LYS A 223 3.48 -1.64 -15.82
CA LYS A 223 4.07 -2.84 -15.21
C LYS A 223 5.56 -2.61 -14.86
N ALA A 224 6.32 -2.01 -15.79
CA ALA A 224 7.72 -1.68 -15.55
C ALA A 224 7.92 -0.64 -14.44
N ALA A 225 7.03 0.35 -14.32
CA ALA A 225 7.07 1.35 -13.24
C ALA A 225 6.84 0.70 -11.87
N VAL A 226 5.87 -0.21 -11.80
CA VAL A 226 5.56 -0.94 -10.56
C VAL A 226 6.73 -1.85 -10.14
N GLU A 227 7.32 -2.59 -11.08
CA GLU A 227 8.49 -3.43 -10.78
C GLU A 227 9.66 -2.62 -10.23
N LEU A 228 9.95 -1.48 -10.84
CA LEU A 228 10.99 -0.56 -10.38
C LEU A 228 10.68 0.00 -8.98
N GLN A 229 9.42 0.34 -8.72
CA GLN A 229 8.97 0.80 -7.41
C GLN A 229 9.10 -0.29 -6.33
N ALA A 230 8.74 -1.53 -6.65
CA ALA A 230 8.91 -2.68 -5.76
C ALA A 230 10.39 -2.94 -5.44
N GLU A 231 11.28 -2.82 -6.43
CA GLU A 231 12.72 -3.01 -6.22
C GLU A 231 13.37 -1.90 -5.39
N THR A 232 12.89 -0.67 -5.55
CA THR A 232 13.38 0.50 -4.77
C THR A 232 12.74 0.60 -3.39
N GLN A 233 11.69 -0.18 -3.10
CA GLN A 233 10.97 -0.16 -1.83
C GLN A 233 11.88 -0.32 -0.60
N PRO A 234 12.85 -1.27 -0.55
CA PRO A 234 13.69 -1.40 0.63
C PRO A 234 14.50 -0.14 0.90
N LEU A 235 15.05 0.50 -0.16
CA LEU A 235 15.79 1.76 -0.08
C LEU A 235 14.93 2.88 0.52
N ARG A 236 13.65 2.95 0.16
CA ARG A 236 12.70 3.93 0.71
C ARG A 236 12.36 3.63 2.16
N ALA A 237 11.99 2.39 2.47
CA ALA A 237 11.65 1.96 3.81
C ALA A 237 12.80 2.17 4.81
N SER A 238 14.05 2.09 4.35
CA SER A 238 15.24 2.41 5.14
C SER A 238 15.43 3.90 5.42
N LYS A 239 15.18 4.76 4.42
CA LYS A 239 15.17 6.21 4.61
C LYS A 239 14.04 6.61 5.58
N GLU A 240 12.85 6.02 5.46
CA GLU A 240 11.67 6.31 6.30
C GLU A 240 11.73 5.76 7.73
N ARG A 241 12.44 4.65 7.95
CA ARG A 241 12.63 4.05 9.28
C ARG A 241 13.92 4.51 9.97
N ALA A 242 14.74 5.35 9.34
CA ALA A 242 16.10 5.67 9.78
C ALA A 242 16.95 4.41 10.09
N GLU A 243 16.65 3.30 9.41
CA GLU A 243 17.31 2.02 9.60
C GLU A 243 18.39 1.84 8.53
N ARG A 244 19.63 1.56 8.93
CA ARG A 244 20.74 1.33 7.99
C ARG A 244 20.51 0.04 7.19
N ILE A 245 20.22 0.15 5.88
CA ILE A 245 20.35 -1.01 4.98
C ILE A 245 21.82 -1.42 4.90
N ARG A 246 22.08 -2.72 5.07
CA ARG A 246 23.39 -3.33 4.81
C ARG A 246 23.83 -3.08 3.36
N THR A 247 25.06 -2.63 3.15
CA THR A 247 25.65 -2.26 1.85
C THR A 247 25.35 -3.25 0.72
N ARG A 248 25.45 -4.56 0.99
CA ARG A 248 25.15 -5.64 0.05
C ARG A 248 23.71 -5.65 -0.50
N LEU A 249 22.73 -5.22 0.29
CA LEU A 249 21.34 -5.14 -0.18
C LEU A 249 21.13 -3.90 -1.06
N LYS A 250 21.78 -2.77 -0.74
CA LYS A 250 21.79 -1.59 -1.62
C LYS A 250 22.41 -1.92 -2.98
N GLU A 251 23.59 -2.55 -2.99
CA GLU A 251 24.29 -2.98 -4.21
C GLU A 251 23.42 -3.90 -5.07
N LYS A 252 22.73 -4.87 -4.46
CA LYS A 252 21.79 -5.75 -5.18
C LYS A 252 20.63 -4.99 -5.82
N ILE A 253 20.08 -3.99 -5.13
CA ILE A 253 18.98 -3.17 -5.64
C ILE A 253 19.47 -2.32 -6.82
N TYR A 254 20.61 -1.64 -6.69
CA TYR A 254 21.19 -0.87 -7.79
C TYR A 254 21.54 -1.74 -9.01
N ALA A 255 22.06 -2.95 -8.78
CA ALA A 255 22.32 -3.90 -9.87
C ALA A 255 21.02 -4.31 -10.61
N ALA A 256 19.93 -4.55 -9.88
CA ALA A 256 18.63 -4.86 -10.48
C ALA A 256 18.07 -3.69 -11.30
N ILE A 257 18.14 -2.46 -10.77
CA ILE A 257 17.75 -1.23 -11.48
C ILE A 257 18.55 -1.08 -12.78
N LYS A 258 19.88 -1.26 -12.72
CA LYS A 258 20.77 -1.20 -13.89
C LYS A 258 20.42 -2.24 -14.95
N GLN A 259 20.10 -3.48 -14.53
CA GLN A 259 19.69 -4.55 -15.44
C GLN A 259 18.37 -4.24 -16.16
N ARG A 260 17.41 -3.60 -15.49
CA ARG A 260 16.09 -3.28 -16.07
C ARG A 260 16.09 -2.03 -16.95
N LYS A 261 17.05 -1.10 -16.80
CA LYS A 261 17.10 0.18 -17.54
C LYS A 261 16.84 0.01 -19.04
N ASN A 262 17.50 -0.94 -19.68
CA ASN A 262 17.36 -1.16 -21.13
C ASN A 262 15.95 -1.61 -21.54
N GLY A 263 15.32 -2.46 -20.73
CA GLY A 263 13.94 -2.90 -20.93
C GLY A 263 12.94 -1.75 -20.79
N VAL A 264 13.12 -0.92 -19.76
CA VAL A 264 12.28 0.27 -19.54
C VAL A 264 12.43 1.28 -20.67
N VAL A 265 13.66 1.59 -21.10
CA VAL A 265 13.93 2.49 -22.23
C VAL A 265 13.26 1.98 -23.51
N LYS A 266 13.26 0.66 -23.76
CA LYS A 266 12.56 0.06 -24.89
C LYS A 266 11.03 0.22 -24.78
N ALA A 267 10.47 0.07 -23.58
CA ALA A 267 9.05 0.29 -23.33
C ALA A 267 8.65 1.76 -23.53
N ILE A 268 9.44 2.71 -23.02
CA ILE A 268 9.25 4.16 -23.22
C ILE A 268 9.25 4.50 -24.71
N LYS A 269 10.25 4.03 -25.46
CA LYS A 269 10.32 4.26 -26.92
C LYS A 269 9.11 3.68 -27.66
N THR A 270 8.69 2.48 -27.30
CA THR A 270 7.50 1.83 -27.88
C THR A 270 6.23 2.65 -27.62
N PHE A 271 6.04 3.10 -26.37
CA PHE A 271 4.91 3.96 -26.00
C PHE A 271 4.93 5.28 -26.76
N CYS A 272 6.04 6.02 -26.72
CA CYS A 272 6.17 7.34 -27.38
C CYS A 272 5.92 7.23 -28.89
N LYS A 273 6.44 6.18 -29.54
CA LYS A 273 6.20 5.90 -30.96
C LYS A 273 4.71 5.71 -31.24
N ARG A 274 4.05 4.78 -30.53
CA ARG A 274 2.61 4.48 -30.72
C ARG A 274 1.73 5.68 -30.38
N HIS A 275 2.12 6.48 -29.38
CA HIS A 275 1.43 7.69 -28.98
C HIS A 275 1.50 8.75 -30.09
N THR A 276 2.70 9.01 -30.60
CA THR A 276 2.95 9.95 -31.70
C THR A 276 2.18 9.52 -32.95
N GLU A 277 2.20 8.24 -33.32
CA GLU A 277 1.46 7.70 -34.47
C GLU A 277 -0.04 7.89 -34.33
N TYR A 278 -0.60 7.64 -33.14
CA TYR A 278 -2.02 7.85 -32.87
C TYR A 278 -2.41 9.33 -32.93
N LEU A 279 -1.67 10.21 -32.25
CA LEU A 279 -1.94 11.64 -32.23
C LEU A 279 -1.81 12.27 -33.63
N THR A 280 -0.76 11.92 -34.37
CA THR A 280 -0.59 12.40 -35.76
C THR A 280 -1.76 12.03 -36.65
N ALA A 281 -2.34 10.84 -36.47
CA ALA A 281 -3.43 10.34 -37.31
C ALA A 281 -4.82 10.85 -36.88
N TYR A 282 -5.07 11.08 -35.59
CA TYR A 282 -6.43 11.27 -35.07
C TYR A 282 -6.61 12.44 -34.10
N ALA A 283 -5.54 13.06 -33.60
CA ALA A 283 -5.58 14.20 -32.69
C ALA A 283 -4.34 15.09 -32.87
N PRO A 284 -4.12 15.66 -34.08
CA PRO A 284 -2.90 16.42 -34.38
C PRO A 284 -2.79 17.69 -33.53
N ASP A 285 -3.91 18.29 -33.12
CA ASP A 285 -3.93 19.46 -32.24
C ASP A 285 -3.39 19.14 -30.83
N GLU A 286 -3.52 17.89 -30.38
CA GLU A 286 -3.02 17.43 -29.09
C GLU A 286 -1.52 17.09 -29.14
N LEU A 287 -0.94 16.92 -30.33
CA LEU A 287 0.47 16.53 -30.52
C LEU A 287 1.45 17.57 -29.98
N LEU A 288 1.07 18.86 -29.99
CA LEU A 288 1.90 19.97 -29.54
C LEU A 288 1.78 20.26 -28.04
N LEU A 289 0.88 19.57 -27.32
CA LEU A 289 0.73 19.76 -25.89
C LEU A 289 1.98 19.28 -25.15
N ALA A 290 2.40 20.03 -24.13
CA ALA A 290 3.58 19.70 -23.33
C ALA A 290 3.46 18.31 -22.68
N GLU A 291 2.26 17.95 -22.24
CA GLU A 291 1.94 16.66 -21.61
C GLU A 291 2.05 15.46 -22.57
N ASN A 292 2.03 15.71 -23.89
CA ASN A 292 2.06 14.69 -24.94
C ASN A 292 3.43 14.55 -25.62
N GLN A 293 4.42 15.32 -25.19
CA GLN A 293 5.77 15.21 -25.72
C GLN A 293 6.44 13.89 -25.28
N PRO A 294 7.36 13.34 -26.11
CA PRO A 294 8.16 12.19 -25.69
C PRO A 294 8.95 12.51 -24.43
N PHE A 295 9.04 11.55 -23.52
CA PHE A 295 9.80 11.66 -22.28
C PHE A 295 10.87 10.56 -22.20
N GLU A 296 11.88 10.79 -21.38
CA GLU A 296 13.03 9.89 -21.25
C GLU A 296 12.99 9.07 -19.95
N TYR A 297 13.99 8.21 -19.75
CA TYR A 297 14.09 7.38 -18.56
C TYR A 297 14.14 8.21 -17.27
N GLY A 298 14.85 9.34 -17.28
CA GLY A 298 14.92 10.24 -16.12
C GLY A 298 13.56 10.82 -15.72
N ASP A 299 12.71 11.16 -16.70
CA ASP A 299 11.35 11.65 -16.44
C ASP A 299 10.46 10.53 -15.88
N PHE A 300 10.57 9.33 -16.45
CA PHE A 300 9.86 8.15 -15.98
C PHE A 300 10.19 7.81 -14.51
N MET A 301 11.45 7.96 -14.08
CA MET A 301 11.87 7.71 -12.70
C MET A 301 11.18 8.63 -11.68
N LYS A 302 10.78 9.83 -12.11
CA LYS A 302 10.06 10.82 -11.29
C LYS A 302 8.56 10.55 -11.22
N MET A 303 8.03 9.67 -12.07
CA MET A 303 6.61 9.34 -12.08
C MET A 303 6.29 8.33 -10.96
N GLY A 304 5.73 8.83 -9.86
CA GLY A 304 5.10 8.01 -8.81
C GLY A 304 4.00 7.08 -9.36
N LEU A 305 3.59 6.05 -8.60
CA LEU A 305 2.50 5.15 -9.03
C LEU A 305 1.11 5.80 -9.02
N ASP A 306 1.00 6.87 -8.27
CA ASP A 306 -0.12 7.81 -8.21
C ASP A 306 -0.04 8.91 -9.28
N HIS A 307 1.03 8.96 -10.07
CA HIS A 307 1.21 9.99 -11.08
C HIS A 307 0.05 9.97 -12.09
N PRO A 308 -0.53 11.13 -12.46
CA PRO A 308 -1.71 11.18 -13.32
C PRO A 308 -1.51 10.44 -14.65
N PHE A 309 -0.28 10.40 -15.17
CA PHE A 309 0.09 9.64 -16.37
C PHE A 309 -0.47 8.22 -16.36
N TRP A 310 -0.50 7.50 -15.25
CA TRP A 310 -0.93 6.10 -15.20
C TRP A 310 -2.43 5.87 -15.35
N ASN A 311 -3.25 6.91 -15.22
CA ASN A 311 -4.68 6.75 -15.41
C ASN A 311 -4.99 6.40 -16.87
N ASN A 312 -5.55 5.21 -17.08
CA ASN A 312 -5.91 4.70 -18.40
C ASN A 312 -7.17 5.37 -18.97
N GLY A 313 -7.88 6.23 -18.23
CA GLY A 313 -9.08 6.93 -18.72
C GLY A 313 -8.88 7.60 -20.08
N TYR A 314 -7.77 8.33 -20.25
CA TYR A 314 -7.38 9.00 -21.51
C TYR A 314 -7.16 8.01 -22.67
N ILE A 315 -6.57 6.84 -22.39
CA ILE A 315 -6.37 5.80 -23.41
C ILE A 315 -7.65 5.01 -23.69
N CYS A 316 -8.48 4.83 -22.66
CA CYS A 316 -9.69 4.03 -22.68
C CYS A 316 -10.91 4.88 -23.06
N LEU A 317 -10.92 5.51 -24.24
CA LEU A 317 -12.12 6.02 -24.93
C LEU A 317 -12.96 7.11 -24.22
N SER A 318 -12.71 7.44 -22.94
CA SER A 318 -13.43 8.49 -22.23
C SER A 318 -12.67 9.81 -22.33
N ARG A 319 -13.41 10.86 -22.69
CA ARG A 319 -12.95 12.26 -22.67
C ARG A 319 -13.51 13.01 -21.48
N ASP A 320 -14.04 12.30 -20.49
CA ASP A 320 -14.63 12.90 -19.30
C ASP A 320 -13.54 13.58 -18.44
N PRO A 321 -13.90 14.59 -17.64
CA PRO A 321 -12.92 15.37 -16.88
C PRO A 321 -12.03 14.52 -15.96
N TRP A 322 -12.58 13.52 -15.29
CA TRP A 322 -11.82 12.58 -14.44
C TRP A 322 -10.73 11.80 -15.18
N ALA A 323 -10.87 11.62 -16.50
CA ALA A 323 -9.96 10.82 -17.32
C ALA A 323 -8.81 11.64 -17.89
N VAL A 324 -9.07 12.91 -18.24
CA VAL A 324 -8.16 13.72 -19.07
C VAL A 324 -7.58 14.92 -18.35
N ASP A 325 -8.27 15.47 -17.34
CA ASP A 325 -7.82 16.68 -16.67
C ASP A 325 -6.89 16.35 -15.48
N PRO A 326 -5.62 16.82 -15.47
CA PRO A 326 -4.74 16.69 -14.32
C PRO A 326 -5.32 17.29 -13.03
N VAL A 327 -5.96 18.46 -13.10
CA VAL A 327 -6.52 19.17 -11.94
C VAL A 327 -7.66 18.36 -11.32
N VAL A 328 -8.52 17.78 -12.15
CA VAL A 328 -9.64 16.94 -11.67
C VAL A 328 -9.11 15.67 -11.01
N ARG A 329 -8.08 15.04 -11.58
CA ARG A 329 -7.44 13.86 -10.98
C ARG A 329 -6.79 14.18 -9.64
N THR A 330 -6.01 15.25 -9.56
CA THR A 330 -5.41 15.71 -8.30
C THR A 330 -6.50 15.99 -7.26
N GLY A 331 -7.62 16.59 -7.65
CA GLY A 331 -8.76 16.81 -6.76
C GLY A 331 -9.41 15.52 -6.27
N ILE A 332 -9.57 14.51 -7.12
CA ILE A 332 -10.06 13.18 -6.72
C ILE A 332 -9.11 12.52 -5.73
N HIS A 333 -7.81 12.50 -6.02
CA HIS A 333 -6.81 11.91 -5.13
C HIS A 333 -6.74 12.62 -3.78
N ALA A 334 -6.77 13.96 -3.78
CA ALA A 334 -6.77 14.74 -2.55
C ALA A 334 -8.04 14.50 -1.72
N MET A 335 -9.19 14.38 -2.37
CA MET A 335 -10.45 14.02 -1.73
C MET A 335 -10.38 12.64 -1.07
N LEU A 336 -9.89 11.62 -1.80
CA LEU A 336 -9.77 10.27 -1.28
C LEU A 336 -8.75 10.22 -0.12
N GLY A 337 -7.59 10.87 -0.26
CA GLY A 337 -6.59 10.97 0.80
C GLY A 337 -7.13 11.63 2.07
N LEU A 338 -7.93 12.69 1.92
CA LEU A 338 -8.64 13.32 3.04
C LEU A 338 -9.61 12.36 3.72
N GLU A 339 -10.43 11.65 2.95
CA GLU A 339 -11.40 10.67 3.49
C GLU A 339 -10.69 9.50 4.20
N ARG A 340 -9.59 8.98 3.64
CA ARG A 340 -8.76 7.95 4.28
C ARG A 340 -8.09 8.44 5.56
N SER A 341 -7.62 9.69 5.60
CA SER A 341 -7.04 10.29 6.80
C SER A 341 -8.06 10.45 7.94
N VAL A 342 -9.27 10.91 7.62
CA VAL A 342 -10.36 11.01 8.59
C VAL A 342 -10.72 9.64 9.16
N GLU A 343 -10.78 8.64 8.29
CA GLU A 343 -11.06 7.26 8.68
C GLU A 343 -9.95 6.67 9.58
N GLU A 344 -8.68 6.90 9.25
CA GLU A 344 -7.54 6.49 10.07
C GLU A 344 -7.59 7.13 11.47
N LEU A 345 -7.81 8.44 11.54
CA LEU A 345 -7.94 9.15 12.82
C LEU A 345 -9.08 8.57 13.67
N GLN A 346 -10.21 8.22 13.06
CA GLN A 346 -11.32 7.58 13.76
C GLN A 346 -10.95 6.19 14.28
N GLN A 347 -10.24 5.40 13.48
CA GLN A 347 -9.80 4.06 13.86
C GLN A 347 -8.78 4.11 14.99
N LEU A 348 -7.76 4.95 14.88
CA LEU A 348 -6.76 5.17 15.92
C LEU A 348 -7.40 5.60 17.24
N ARG A 349 -8.44 6.45 17.20
CA ARG A 349 -9.21 6.83 18.39
C ARG A 349 -9.89 5.61 19.04
N PHE A 350 -10.55 4.77 18.25
CA PHE A 350 -11.17 3.55 18.76
C PHE A 350 -10.15 2.57 19.33
N GLU A 351 -9.00 2.43 18.68
CA GLU A 351 -7.92 1.56 19.10
C GLU A 351 -7.32 2.02 20.43
N VAL A 352 -6.99 3.30 20.58
CA VAL A 352 -6.52 3.86 21.85
C VAL A 352 -7.55 3.61 22.95
N ARG A 353 -8.82 3.97 22.74
CA ARG A 353 -9.86 3.78 23.76
C ARG A 353 -10.01 2.32 24.16
N ARG A 354 -10.02 1.40 23.19
CA ARG A 354 -10.13 -0.05 23.44
C ARG A 354 -8.92 -0.58 24.20
N SER A 355 -7.71 -0.15 23.86
CA SER A 355 -6.48 -0.54 24.56
C SER A 355 -6.51 -0.08 26.03
N LEU A 356 -6.90 1.16 26.29
CA LEU A 356 -7.04 1.68 27.66
C LEU A 356 -8.12 0.92 28.44
N SER A 357 -9.29 0.69 27.83
CA SER A 357 -10.36 -0.11 28.43
C SER A 357 -9.94 -1.55 28.72
N TRP A 358 -9.18 -2.17 27.81
CA TRP A 358 -8.60 -3.50 28.03
C TRP A 358 -7.61 -3.48 29.19
N GLY A 359 -6.71 -2.50 29.24
CA GLY A 359 -5.73 -2.35 30.34
C GLY A 359 -6.42 -2.30 31.70
N ILE A 360 -7.48 -1.50 31.82
CA ILE A 360 -8.31 -1.40 33.04
C ILE A 360 -9.02 -2.71 33.34
N SER A 361 -9.72 -3.28 32.35
CA SER A 361 -10.52 -4.50 32.54
C SER A 361 -9.64 -5.70 32.90
N HIS A 362 -8.48 -5.84 32.25
CA HIS A 362 -7.52 -6.90 32.53
C HIS A 362 -6.95 -6.78 33.94
N LEU A 363 -6.62 -5.57 34.39
CA LEU A 363 -6.14 -5.36 35.75
C LEU A 363 -7.22 -5.72 36.80
N LYS A 364 -8.48 -5.33 36.57
CA LYS A 364 -9.61 -5.72 37.42
C LYS A 364 -9.77 -7.25 37.48
N GLN A 365 -9.66 -7.93 36.34
CA GLN A 365 -9.71 -9.40 36.29
C GLN A 365 -8.55 -10.06 37.04
N LEU A 366 -7.35 -9.48 36.98
CA LEU A 366 -6.20 -9.95 37.77
C LEU A 366 -6.46 -9.75 39.26
N GLU A 367 -6.92 -8.57 39.69
CA GLU A 367 -7.30 -8.29 41.09
C GLU A 367 -8.35 -9.30 41.60
N ASP A 368 -9.41 -9.55 40.82
CA ASP A 368 -10.46 -10.51 41.17
C ASP A 368 -9.93 -11.95 41.27
N CYS A 369 -9.07 -12.37 40.33
CA CYS A 369 -8.45 -13.70 40.37
C CYS A 369 -7.51 -13.86 41.57
N ILE A 370 -6.72 -12.84 41.90
CA ILE A 370 -5.85 -12.83 43.08
C ILE A 370 -6.70 -12.98 44.34
N ASN A 371 -7.77 -12.19 44.49
CA ASN A 371 -8.64 -12.28 45.67
C ASN A 371 -9.23 -13.69 45.84
N LYS A 372 -9.73 -14.30 44.75
CA LYS A 372 -10.22 -15.69 44.76
C LYS A 372 -9.15 -16.70 45.17
N THR A 373 -7.90 -16.52 44.74
CA THR A 373 -6.80 -17.37 45.18
C THR A 373 -6.47 -17.19 46.66
N THR A 374 -6.50 -15.97 47.18
CA THR A 374 -6.28 -15.67 48.61
C THR A 374 -7.40 -16.24 49.48
N GLU A 375 -8.65 -16.15 49.02
CA GLU A 375 -9.85 -16.67 49.71
C GLU A 375 -10.04 -18.19 49.55
N ARG A 376 -9.23 -18.84 48.70
CA ARG A 376 -9.35 -20.28 48.35
C ARG A 376 -10.73 -20.64 47.80
N ASP A 377 -11.22 -19.80 46.90
CA ASP A 377 -12.50 -19.99 46.24
C ASP A 377 -12.51 -21.30 45.43
N GLY A 378 -13.45 -22.19 45.76
CA GLY A 378 -13.62 -23.49 45.11
C GLY A 378 -13.92 -23.40 43.61
N SER A 379 -14.32 -22.25 43.08
CA SER A 379 -14.49 -22.01 41.64
C SER A 379 -13.20 -22.16 40.84
N LEU A 380 -12.03 -22.05 41.48
CA LEU A 380 -10.72 -22.20 40.85
C LEU A 380 -10.22 -23.65 40.79
N ASN A 381 -10.83 -24.57 41.55
CA ASN A 381 -10.34 -25.95 41.70
C ASN A 381 -10.15 -26.66 40.35
N GLN A 382 -11.13 -26.59 39.46
CA GLN A 382 -11.04 -27.24 38.14
C GLN A 382 -9.88 -26.68 37.28
N LYS A 383 -9.61 -25.37 37.37
CA LYS A 383 -8.48 -24.74 36.66
C LYS A 383 -7.15 -25.11 37.29
N LEU A 384 -7.08 -25.13 38.61
CA LEU A 384 -5.87 -25.54 39.35
C LEU A 384 -5.53 -27.00 39.08
N ASP A 385 -6.53 -27.89 39.02
CA ASP A 385 -6.34 -29.29 38.66
C ASP A 385 -5.85 -29.43 37.20
N SER A 386 -6.36 -28.60 36.28
CA SER A 386 -5.88 -28.58 34.89
C SER A 386 -4.47 -28.02 34.72
N LEU A 387 -4.09 -27.02 35.52
CA LEU A 387 -2.80 -26.33 35.41
C LEU A 387 -1.67 -27.07 36.14
N TYR A 388 -1.96 -27.55 37.34
CA TYR A 388 -0.96 -28.11 38.24
C TYR A 388 -1.12 -29.62 38.47
N GLY A 389 -2.22 -30.26 38.06
CA GLY A 389 -2.40 -31.72 38.01
C GLY A 389 -1.75 -32.52 39.15
N ASP A 390 -1.12 -33.65 38.78
CA ASP A 390 -0.29 -34.48 39.67
C ASP A 390 1.14 -33.94 39.85
N CYS A 391 1.41 -32.66 39.54
CA CYS A 391 2.75 -32.10 39.69
C CYS A 391 3.14 -32.08 41.18
N ASP A 392 4.13 -32.89 41.53
CA ASP A 392 4.70 -32.97 42.88
C ASP A 392 5.65 -31.80 43.10
N ILE A 393 5.07 -30.63 43.40
CA ILE A 393 5.81 -29.41 43.69
C ILE A 393 6.11 -29.38 45.20
N PRO A 394 7.38 -29.52 45.62
CA PRO A 394 7.76 -29.54 47.03
C PRO A 394 7.28 -28.29 47.77
N GLY A 395 6.64 -28.47 48.92
CA GLY A 395 6.08 -27.38 49.73
C GLY A 395 4.71 -26.85 49.30
N VAL A 396 4.21 -27.25 48.12
CA VAL A 396 2.89 -26.84 47.59
C VAL A 396 1.83 -27.89 47.88
N GLN A 397 2.12 -29.19 47.68
CA GLN A 397 1.16 -30.27 47.97
C GLN A 397 0.95 -30.51 49.47
N THR A 398 1.99 -30.33 50.28
CA THR A 398 1.96 -30.53 51.74
C THR A 398 1.33 -29.36 52.50
N THR A 399 1.11 -28.22 51.84
CA THR A 399 0.54 -27.01 52.43
C THR A 399 -0.95 -26.91 52.07
N PRO A 400 -1.88 -26.82 53.03
CA PRO A 400 -3.29 -26.61 52.74
C PRO A 400 -3.50 -25.36 51.89
N GLY A 401 -4.04 -25.52 50.68
CA GLY A 401 -4.23 -24.42 49.72
C GLY A 401 -2.95 -23.97 49.00
N GLY A 402 -1.85 -24.72 49.05
CA GLY A 402 -0.58 -24.35 48.44
C GLY A 402 -0.67 -24.04 46.94
N ARG A 403 -1.49 -24.81 46.18
CA ARG A 403 -1.74 -24.55 44.75
C ARG A 403 -2.40 -23.19 44.49
N HIS A 404 -3.24 -22.72 45.42
CA HIS A 404 -3.83 -21.38 45.35
C HIS A 404 -2.78 -20.30 45.63
N LEU A 405 -1.87 -20.52 46.59
CA LEU A 405 -0.79 -19.59 46.90
C LEU A 405 0.23 -19.46 45.77
N LEU A 406 0.55 -20.56 45.08
CA LEU A 406 1.44 -20.55 43.92
C LEU A 406 0.83 -19.71 42.79
N LEU A 407 -0.43 -19.98 42.43
CA LEU A 407 -1.14 -19.19 41.44
C LEU A 407 -1.26 -17.72 41.86
N ALA A 408 -1.51 -17.44 43.14
CA ALA A 408 -1.55 -16.09 43.67
C ALA A 408 -0.23 -15.35 43.44
N GLY A 409 0.90 -16.01 43.71
CA GLY A 409 2.23 -15.47 43.46
C GLY A 409 2.47 -15.11 41.99
N ASP A 410 2.18 -16.04 41.09
CA ASP A 410 2.31 -15.83 39.64
C ASP A 410 1.42 -14.69 39.15
N LEU A 411 0.17 -14.64 39.60
CA LEU A 411 -0.78 -13.57 39.26
C LEU A 411 -0.35 -12.21 39.81
N ILE A 412 0.25 -12.15 41.00
CA ILE A 412 0.81 -10.92 41.56
C ILE A 412 1.98 -10.42 40.71
N MET A 413 2.88 -11.30 40.27
CA MET A 413 3.97 -10.92 39.37
C MET A 413 3.44 -10.35 38.06
N HIS A 414 2.48 -11.03 37.42
CA HIS A 414 1.83 -10.51 36.21
C HIS A 414 1.07 -9.20 36.45
N GLN A 415 0.49 -9.01 37.64
CA GLN A 415 -0.15 -7.75 37.99
C GLN A 415 0.87 -6.60 38.05
N VAL A 416 2.08 -6.85 38.56
CA VAL A 416 3.16 -5.85 38.58
C VAL A 416 3.58 -5.50 37.16
N GLU A 417 3.86 -6.50 36.31
CA GLU A 417 4.23 -6.29 34.90
C GLU A 417 3.15 -5.49 34.14
N HIS A 418 1.88 -5.83 34.35
CA HIS A 418 0.76 -5.12 33.71
C HIS A 418 0.59 -3.69 34.22
N LYS A 419 0.85 -3.44 35.51
CA LYS A 419 0.86 -2.09 36.09
C LYS A 419 1.99 -1.24 35.49
N ASP A 420 3.18 -1.80 35.30
CA ASP A 420 4.30 -1.12 34.65
C ASP A 420 3.98 -0.79 33.19
N LEU A 421 3.32 -1.73 32.49
CA LEU A 421 2.82 -1.49 31.13
C LEU A 421 1.83 -0.31 31.09
N ILE A 422 0.85 -0.27 31.99
CA ILE A 422 -0.12 0.84 32.11
C ILE A 422 0.59 2.18 32.34
N GLN A 423 1.61 2.22 33.21
CA GLN A 423 2.39 3.44 33.48
C GLN A 423 3.16 3.91 32.23
N SER A 424 3.75 2.97 31.49
CA SER A 424 4.44 3.31 30.22
C SER A 424 3.48 3.92 29.19
N TRP A 425 2.22 3.46 29.17
CA TRP A 425 1.20 4.00 28.29
C TRP A 425 0.76 5.40 28.72
N ASP A 426 0.60 5.65 30.02
CA ASP A 426 0.21 6.97 30.53
C ASP A 426 1.17 8.07 30.09
N ALA A 427 2.48 7.86 30.22
CA ALA A 427 3.49 8.82 29.77
C ALA A 427 3.31 9.23 28.29
N THR A 428 2.96 8.25 27.45
CA THR A 428 2.66 8.52 26.04
C THR A 428 1.32 9.26 25.88
N ILE A 429 0.28 8.82 26.57
CA ILE A 429 -1.05 9.44 26.49
C ILE A 429 -0.99 10.91 26.92
N GLN A 430 -0.23 11.25 27.96
CA GLN A 430 0.02 12.64 28.34
C GLN A 430 0.69 13.44 27.21
N LYS A 431 1.75 12.90 26.60
CA LYS A 431 2.42 13.52 25.44
C LYS A 431 1.46 13.73 24.26
N MET A 432 0.53 12.80 24.04
CA MET A 432 -0.50 12.93 22.99
C MET A 432 -1.54 14.00 23.32
N LEU A 433 -1.92 14.16 24.59
CA LEU A 433 -2.82 15.23 25.07
C LEU A 433 -2.15 16.60 24.94
N GLU A 434 -0.90 16.73 25.35
CA GLU A 434 -0.09 17.96 25.24
C GLU A 434 0.03 18.42 23.78
N LYS A 435 0.34 17.47 22.88
CA LYS A 435 0.38 17.72 21.43
C LYS A 435 -1.00 17.86 20.78
N LYS A 436 -2.08 17.79 21.55
CA LYS A 436 -3.48 17.85 21.08
C LYS A 436 -3.82 16.82 19.99
N LEU A 437 -3.14 15.68 19.99
CA LEU A 437 -3.41 14.57 19.08
C LEU A 437 -4.70 13.83 19.47
N ILE A 438 -5.03 13.83 20.76
CA ILE A 438 -6.25 13.27 21.33
C ILE A 438 -6.86 14.26 22.34
N SER A 439 -8.15 14.12 22.63
CA SER A 439 -8.85 14.87 23.68
C SER A 439 -9.02 14.01 24.93
N CYS A 440 -9.19 14.66 26.10
CA CYS A 440 -9.46 13.96 27.36
C CYS A 440 -10.75 13.11 27.29
N GLU A 441 -11.72 13.49 26.47
CA GLU A 441 -12.98 12.76 26.26
C GLU A 441 -12.77 11.35 25.67
N LEU A 442 -11.65 11.14 24.95
CA LEU A 442 -11.32 9.85 24.37
C LEU A 442 -10.95 8.83 25.45
N ILE A 443 -10.33 9.31 26.54
CA ILE A 443 -9.77 8.50 27.62
C ILE A 443 -10.91 8.03 28.55
N PRO A 444 -10.99 6.73 28.88
CA PRO A 444 -11.96 6.25 29.86
C PRO A 444 -11.75 6.95 31.21
N THR A 445 -12.82 7.43 31.86
CA THR A 445 -12.73 8.11 33.17
C THR A 445 -12.06 7.26 34.24
N GLU A 446 -12.32 5.94 34.20
CA GLU A 446 -11.69 4.94 35.08
C GLU A 446 -10.16 4.89 34.96
N TRP A 447 -9.59 5.31 33.82
CA TRP A 447 -8.14 5.36 33.61
C TRP A 447 -7.47 6.31 34.60
N PHE A 448 -8.02 7.53 34.76
CA PHE A 448 -7.47 8.52 35.67
C PHE A 448 -7.58 8.08 37.13
N THR A 449 -8.72 7.52 37.52
CA THR A 449 -8.93 6.97 38.86
C THR A 449 -7.95 5.83 39.16
N LEU A 450 -7.69 4.97 38.17
CA LEU A 450 -6.74 3.87 38.30
C LEU A 450 -5.31 4.38 38.50
N LEU A 451 -4.85 5.31 37.68
CA LEU A 451 -3.51 5.87 37.79
C LEU A 451 -3.30 6.61 39.12
N GLU A 452 -4.31 7.33 39.59
CA GLU A 452 -4.27 7.99 40.90
C GLU A 452 -4.18 6.97 42.04
N LYS A 453 -4.95 5.87 41.98
CA LYS A 453 -4.84 4.74 42.93
C LYS A 453 -3.43 4.16 42.91
N MET A 454 -2.86 3.93 41.73
CA MET A 454 -1.51 3.37 41.57
C MET A 454 -0.42 4.31 42.08
N ARG A 455 -0.56 5.63 41.84
CA ARG A 455 0.36 6.65 42.34
C ARG A 455 0.38 6.68 43.86
N ARG A 456 -0.80 6.72 44.50
CA ARG A 456 -0.92 6.67 45.97
C ARG A 456 -0.36 5.39 46.58
N GLN A 457 -0.55 4.25 45.90
CA GLN A 457 0.05 2.98 46.33
C GLN A 457 1.57 3.03 46.26
N LYS A 458 2.14 3.59 45.16
CA LYS A 458 3.58 3.80 45.03
C LYS A 458 4.10 4.76 46.10
N GLU A 459 3.42 5.86 46.35
CA GLU A 459 3.76 6.85 47.38
C GLU A 459 3.71 6.24 48.78
N ALA A 460 2.68 5.47 49.15
CA ALA A 460 2.61 4.80 50.44
C ALA A 460 3.75 3.78 50.66
N VAL A 461 4.10 3.03 49.60
CA VAL A 461 5.26 2.12 49.63
C VAL A 461 6.56 2.92 49.72
N ARG A 462 6.67 4.05 49.01
CA ARG A 462 7.79 4.98 49.10
C ARG A 462 7.90 5.57 50.49
N ASP A 463 6.83 6.04 51.12
CA ASP A 463 6.86 6.59 52.48
C ASP A 463 7.28 5.53 53.51
N THR A 464 6.95 4.27 53.25
CA THR A 464 7.43 3.13 54.05
C THR A 464 8.92 2.86 53.78
N GLN A 465 9.39 2.99 52.53
CA GLN A 465 10.79 2.77 52.10
C GLN A 465 11.72 4.00 52.24
N ILE A 466 11.20 5.22 52.33
CA ILE A 466 11.93 6.49 52.55
C ILE A 466 12.38 6.56 54.02
N SER A 467 11.78 5.78 54.92
CA SER A 467 12.39 5.45 56.22
C SER A 467 13.69 4.63 56.09
N ALA A 468 14.02 4.10 54.91
CA ALA A 468 15.10 3.13 54.72
C ALA A 468 16.07 3.40 53.54
N SER A 469 15.86 4.35 52.63
CA SER A 469 16.83 4.57 51.54
C SER A 469 16.64 5.90 50.80
N LEU A 470 17.57 6.84 51.02
CA LEU A 470 17.91 7.95 50.12
C LEU A 470 19.03 7.48 49.19
N ASP A 471 18.85 7.53 47.86
CA ASP A 471 19.80 8.16 46.90
C ASP A 471 19.28 8.09 45.45
N ASP A 472 19.65 9.11 44.68
CA ASP A 472 19.34 9.51 43.29
C ASP A 472 19.75 8.46 42.21
N GLY A 473 19.36 8.56 40.93
CA GLY A 473 18.87 9.72 40.19
C GLY A 473 18.41 9.38 38.77
N LEU A 474 17.89 10.42 38.12
CA LEU A 474 17.21 10.48 36.83
C LEU A 474 18.16 10.35 35.64
N GLU A 475 17.71 9.65 34.59
CA GLU A 475 18.09 9.94 33.20
C GLU A 475 16.82 10.08 32.36
N GLU A 476 16.58 11.30 31.87
CA GLU A 476 15.56 11.61 30.88
C GLU A 476 16.26 11.85 29.54
N VAL A 477 16.05 10.94 28.58
CA VAL A 477 16.56 11.09 27.22
C VAL A 477 15.47 11.75 26.38
N VAL A 478 15.67 13.04 26.08
CA VAL A 478 14.92 13.78 25.07
C VAL A 478 15.50 13.42 23.71
N LEU A 479 14.72 12.73 22.88
CA LEU A 479 14.96 12.64 21.43
C LEU A 479 13.96 13.56 20.74
N ASP A 480 14.49 14.70 20.30
CA ASP A 480 13.92 15.51 19.22
C ASP A 480 14.26 14.79 17.91
N ASP A 481 13.25 14.38 17.16
CA ASP A 481 13.40 14.02 15.76
C ASP A 481 12.32 14.75 14.96
N GLN A 482 12.80 15.71 14.17
CA GLN A 482 12.06 16.38 13.11
C GLN A 482 11.88 15.44 11.91
N GLU A 483 10.96 15.81 11.01
CA GLU A 483 10.85 15.39 9.59
C GLU A 483 10.26 14.00 9.31
N SER A 484 9.63 13.70 8.17
CA SER A 484 9.14 14.43 6.99
C SER A 484 8.12 13.46 6.35
N ASP A 485 7.03 13.96 5.77
CA ASP A 485 5.78 13.23 5.54
C ASP A 485 5.66 12.44 4.23
N GLY A 486 6.77 12.08 3.57
CA GLY A 486 6.75 11.07 2.51
C GLY A 486 5.88 11.37 1.29
N GLU A 487 5.27 12.56 1.20
CA GLU A 487 4.43 13.00 0.06
C GLU A 487 5.21 13.89 -0.92
N ASN A 488 6.46 14.23 -0.62
CA ASN A 488 7.39 14.82 -1.58
C ASN A 488 8.74 14.13 -1.47
N ASN A 489 9.00 13.15 -2.33
CA ASN A 489 10.39 12.81 -2.62
C ASN A 489 10.49 12.21 -4.01
N ASP A 490 11.25 12.90 -4.86
CA ASP A 490 11.67 12.42 -6.16
C ASP A 490 12.26 11.00 -5.98
N GLY A 491 11.80 10.08 -6.84
CA GLY A 491 12.41 8.76 -6.97
C GLY A 491 13.92 8.89 -7.21
N PRO A 492 14.70 7.80 -7.05
CA PRO A 492 16.15 7.87 -7.21
C PRO A 492 16.48 8.55 -8.54
N MET A 493 17.16 9.67 -8.46
CA MET A 493 17.57 10.46 -9.61
C MET A 493 18.71 9.74 -10.30
N GLU A 494 18.96 10.01 -11.58
CA GLU A 494 20.05 9.37 -12.31
C GLU A 494 21.42 9.61 -11.62
N GLU A 495 21.54 10.72 -10.89
CA GLU A 495 22.67 11.09 -10.03
C GLU A 495 22.86 10.17 -8.81
N ASP A 496 21.80 9.54 -8.28
CA ASP A 496 21.91 8.54 -7.20
C ASP A 496 22.46 7.18 -7.68
N VAL A 497 22.55 6.99 -9.00
CA VAL A 497 23.05 5.77 -9.66
C VAL A 497 24.49 5.94 -10.13
N VAL A 498 24.95 7.18 -10.35
CA VAL A 498 26.31 7.51 -10.79
C VAL A 498 27.12 7.98 -9.59
N THR A 499 27.55 7.03 -8.77
CA THR A 499 28.77 7.21 -7.98
C THR A 499 29.77 6.17 -8.44
N GLU A 500 30.33 6.40 -9.64
CA GLU A 500 31.55 5.74 -10.07
C GLU A 500 32.74 6.59 -9.60
N ASP A 501 33.53 6.00 -8.70
CA ASP A 501 34.92 5.65 -9.00
C ASP A 501 35.69 6.72 -9.79
N GLU A 502 36.11 7.79 -9.12
CA GLU A 502 37.32 8.49 -9.52
C GLU A 502 38.49 7.87 -8.75
N GLY A 503 39.34 7.18 -9.51
CA GLY A 503 40.51 6.48 -8.99
C GLY A 503 41.56 7.43 -8.46
N ASP A 504 42.27 6.97 -7.43
CA ASP A 504 43.61 7.44 -7.13
C ASP A 504 44.60 6.40 -7.69
N ASP A 505 45.28 6.81 -8.77
CA ASP A 505 46.60 6.30 -9.14
C ASP A 505 47.59 6.69 -8.03
N GLU A 506 48.16 5.69 -7.34
CA GLU A 506 49.60 5.60 -7.02
C GLU A 506 50.00 4.16 -6.66
#